data_AF-A0A1S3QQR6-F1
#
_entry.id   AF-A0A1S3QQR6-F1
#
_cell.length_a   1.000
_cell.length_b   1.000
_cell.length_c   1.000
_cell.angle_alpha   90.00
_cell.angle_beta   90.00
_cell.angle_gamma   90.00
#
_symmetry.space_group_name_H-M   'P 1'
#
loop_
_entity.id
_entity.type
_entity.pdbx_description
1 polymer ?
#
loop_
_entity_poly.entity_id
_entity_poly.type
_entity_poly.pdbx_seq_one_letter_code
_entity_poly.pdbx_strand_id
1 'polypeptide(L)'
;MEKYLPVTMARHAYIIEDSIVDPQNRTMTTLTWNISHARMMSVEERCEYRINPDNTSWTEINREAWISSNLYGLSRAIQEFGLARFKTSVAKTMKGFEYVLAKMQGKMEASCFYYAVK
;
A
#
# COMPACT_ATOMS: atom_id res chain seq x y z
N MET A 1 3.14 7.37 -29.18
CA MET A 1 3.27 6.38 -28.09
C MET A 1 1.90 5.92 -27.55
N GLU A 2 0.80 6.64 -27.87
CA GLU A 2 -0.60 6.30 -27.53
C GLU A 2 -1.27 5.15 -28.32
N LYS A 3 -0.57 4.47 -29.24
CA LYS A 3 -1.22 3.54 -30.19
C LYS A 3 -1.31 2.07 -29.75
N TYR A 4 -0.85 1.70 -28.55
CA TYR A 4 -0.71 0.29 -28.17
C TYR A 4 -1.50 -0.18 -26.93
N LEU A 5 -2.38 0.65 -26.38
CA LEU A 5 -3.28 0.23 -25.30
C LEU A 5 -4.72 0.56 -25.68
N PRO A 6 -5.63 -0.43 -25.75
CA PRO A 6 -7.04 -0.15 -25.98
C PRO A 6 -7.56 0.76 -24.86
N VAL A 7 -8.22 1.86 -25.23
CA VAL A 7 -8.73 2.94 -24.36
C VAL A 7 -9.58 2.43 -23.19
N THR A 8 -10.13 1.23 -23.31
CA THR A 8 -10.95 0.56 -22.29
C THR A 8 -10.14 -0.08 -21.16
N MET A 9 -8.90 -0.53 -21.40
CA MET A 9 -8.01 -1.03 -20.33
C MET A 9 -7.36 0.09 -19.52
N ALA A 10 -7.36 1.33 -20.02
CA ALA A 10 -6.70 2.47 -19.38
C ALA A 10 -7.44 3.04 -18.14
N ARG A 11 -8.71 2.69 -17.90
CA ARG A 11 -9.55 3.35 -16.88
C ARG A 11 -9.49 2.74 -15.49
N HIS A 12 -9.27 1.44 -15.38
CA HIS A 12 -9.31 0.73 -14.11
C HIS A 12 -7.96 0.07 -13.82
N ALA A 13 -7.58 0.10 -12.55
CA ALA A 13 -6.47 -0.68 -12.02
C ALA A 13 -7.02 -1.88 -11.28
N TYR A 14 -6.60 -3.08 -11.67
CA TYR A 14 -6.88 -4.32 -10.96
C TYR A 14 -5.69 -4.65 -10.06
N ILE A 15 -5.98 -4.83 -8.78
CA ILE A 15 -5.02 -5.06 -7.70
C ILE A 15 -5.36 -6.40 -7.05
N ILE A 16 -4.35 -7.20 -6.74
CA ILE A 16 -4.47 -8.37 -5.87
C ILE A 16 -3.91 -7.99 -4.51
N GLU A 17 -4.58 -8.45 -3.45
CA GLU A 17 -4.09 -8.40 -2.08
C GLU A 17 -4.14 -9.82 -1.51
N ASP A 18 -2.97 -10.33 -1.12
CA ASP A 18 -2.83 -11.53 -0.32
C ASP A 18 -2.57 -11.13 1.13
N SER A 19 -3.32 -11.71 2.07
CA SER A 19 -3.16 -11.44 3.49
C SER A 19 -3.05 -12.73 4.30
N ILE A 20 -2.14 -12.74 5.27
CA ILE A 20 -1.95 -13.82 6.23
C ILE A 20 -2.13 -13.23 7.62
N VAL A 21 -3.02 -13.81 8.41
CA VAL A 21 -3.26 -13.43 9.81
C VAL A 21 -2.79 -14.58 10.68
N ASP A 22 -1.92 -14.29 11.65
CA ASP A 22 -1.47 -15.20 12.67
C ASP A 22 -1.98 -14.73 14.05
N PRO A 23 -3.09 -15.33 14.54
CA PRO A 23 -3.66 -14.95 15.83
C PRO A 23 -2.76 -15.34 17.02
N GLN A 24 -1.91 -16.35 16.88
CA GLN A 24 -1.04 -16.81 17.98
C GLN A 24 0.08 -15.80 18.22
N ASN A 25 0.73 -15.37 17.14
CA ASN A 25 1.78 -14.36 17.20
C ASN A 25 1.23 -12.91 17.18
N ARG A 26 -0.07 -12.75 16.95
CA ARG A 26 -0.76 -11.44 16.84
C ARG A 26 -0.12 -10.56 15.76
N THR A 27 0.14 -11.17 14.61
CA THR A 27 0.69 -10.52 13.44
C THR A 27 -0.25 -10.67 12.24
N MET A 28 -0.17 -9.69 11.34
CA MET A 28 -0.81 -9.78 10.02
C MET A 28 0.18 -9.27 8.99
N THR A 29 0.27 -9.93 7.85
CA THR A 29 1.08 -9.47 6.72
C THR A 29 0.20 -9.37 5.49
N THR A 30 0.27 -8.24 4.80
CA THR A 30 -0.40 -8.04 3.52
C THR A 30 0.63 -7.82 2.41
N LEU A 31 0.37 -8.42 1.25
CA LEU A 31 1.11 -8.21 0.02
C LEU A 31 0.12 -7.75 -1.05
N THR A 32 0.36 -6.58 -1.62
CA THR A 32 -0.57 -5.94 -2.55
C THR A 32 0.16 -5.55 -3.83
N TRP A 33 -0.35 -5.95 -5.00
CA TRP A 33 0.29 -5.62 -6.27
C TRP A 33 -0.70 -5.43 -7.43
N ASN A 34 -0.32 -4.58 -8.39
CA ASN A 34 -1.14 -4.37 -9.59
C ASN A 34 -0.90 -5.45 -10.64
N ILE A 35 -1.98 -6.06 -11.11
CA ILE A 35 -1.95 -6.99 -12.26
C ILE A 35 -2.26 -6.29 -13.58
N SER A 36 -3.08 -5.24 -13.54
CA SER A 36 -3.27 -4.34 -14.67
C SER A 36 -2.07 -3.42 -14.84
N HIS A 37 -1.74 -3.04 -16.07
CA HIS A 37 -0.69 -2.04 -16.36
C HIS A 37 0.74 -2.43 -15.93
N ALA A 38 0.96 -3.65 -15.43
CA ALA A 38 2.26 -4.13 -14.94
C ALA A 38 3.39 -4.05 -15.98
N ARG A 39 3.06 -4.07 -17.28
CA ARG A 39 4.05 -3.86 -18.36
C ARG A 39 4.63 -2.44 -18.38
N MET A 40 3.88 -1.44 -17.92
CA MET A 40 4.32 -0.05 -17.84
C MET A 40 4.94 0.26 -16.47
N MET A 41 4.25 -0.12 -15.40
CA MET A 41 4.66 0.11 -14.02
C MET A 41 4.15 -1.03 -13.14
N SER A 42 5.04 -1.64 -12.36
CA SER A 42 4.68 -2.55 -11.27
C SER A 42 4.85 -1.83 -9.95
N VAL A 43 3.87 -1.97 -9.07
CA VAL A 43 3.85 -1.50 -7.70
C VAL A 43 3.51 -2.70 -6.84
N GLU A 44 4.42 -3.03 -5.93
CA GLU A 44 4.25 -4.07 -4.92
C GLU A 44 4.37 -3.39 -3.56
N GLU A 45 3.42 -3.63 -2.66
CA GLU A 45 3.43 -3.13 -1.28
C GLU A 45 3.39 -4.31 -0.33
N ARG A 46 4.24 -4.29 0.69
CA ARG A 46 4.19 -5.18 1.84
C ARG A 46 3.89 -4.37 3.09
N CYS A 47 2.87 -4.75 3.84
CA CYS A 47 2.62 -4.22 5.18
C CYS A 47 2.68 -5.33 6.21
N GLU A 48 3.47 -5.12 7.27
CA GLU A 48 3.53 -5.99 8.44
C GLU A 48 2.93 -5.28 9.64
N TYR A 49 1.87 -5.87 10.18
CA TYR A 49 1.14 -5.40 11.33
C TYR A 49 1.55 -6.24 12.53
N ARG A 50 2.02 -5.60 13.59
CA ARG A 50 2.45 -6.25 14.82
C ARG A 50 2.15 -5.38 16.02
N ILE A 51 2.16 -5.97 17.21
CA ILE A 51 2.12 -5.21 18.45
C ILE A 51 3.40 -4.39 18.55
N ASN A 52 3.26 -3.11 18.90
CA ASN A 52 4.40 -2.22 19.08
C ASN A 52 5.22 -2.70 20.30
N PRO A 53 6.56 -2.80 20.17
CA PRO A 53 7.41 -3.35 21.23
C PRO A 53 7.50 -2.44 22.46
N ASP A 54 7.31 -1.14 22.29
CA ASP A 54 7.39 -0.13 23.34
C ASP A 54 6.03 0.10 24.02
N ASN A 55 4.93 -0.14 23.30
CA ASN A 55 3.57 0.00 23.80
C ASN A 55 2.65 -1.11 23.31
N THR A 56 2.31 -2.05 24.19
CA THR A 56 1.47 -3.21 23.88
C THR A 56 0.02 -2.89 23.55
N SER A 57 -0.44 -1.66 23.80
CA SER A 57 -1.77 -1.18 23.39
C SER A 57 -1.80 -0.68 21.94
N TRP A 58 -0.65 -0.54 21.29
CA TRP A 58 -0.54 -0.01 19.93
C TRP A 58 -0.24 -1.11 18.91
N THR A 59 -0.76 -0.91 17.70
CA THR A 59 -0.38 -1.70 16.53
C THR A 59 0.60 -0.89 15.69
N GLU A 60 1.80 -1.41 15.50
CA GLU A 60 2.79 -0.88 14.58
C GLU A 60 2.58 -1.46 13.18
N ILE A 61 2.78 -0.64 12.15
CA ILE A 61 2.72 -1.05 10.75
C ILE A 61 4.06 -0.75 10.10
N ASN A 62 4.81 -1.78 9.73
CA ASN A 62 5.98 -1.62 8.87
C ASN A 62 5.55 -1.75 7.41
N ARG A 63 5.83 -0.74 6.57
CA ARG A 63 5.35 -0.68 5.18
C ARG A 63 6.51 -0.49 4.22
N GLU A 64 6.66 -1.43 3.30
CA GLU A 64 7.66 -1.39 2.24
C GLU A 64 6.94 -1.38 0.88
N ALA A 65 7.51 -0.69 -0.11
CA ALA A 65 6.97 -0.73 -1.46
C ALA A 65 8.07 -0.71 -2.53
N TRP A 66 7.85 -1.47 -3.58
CA TRP A 66 8.73 -1.58 -4.74
C TRP A 66 8.00 -1.06 -5.96
N ILE A 67 8.61 -0.06 -6.62
CA ILE A 67 8.06 0.55 -7.83
C ILE A 67 9.05 0.34 -8.97
N SER A 68 8.65 -0.43 -9.97
CA SER A 68 9.49 -0.76 -11.13
C SER A 68 8.80 -0.42 -12.45
N SER A 69 9.60 -0.15 -13.48
CA SER A 69 9.11 0.11 -14.83
C SER A 69 10.05 -0.48 -15.86
N ASN A 70 9.49 -1.22 -16.82
CA ASN A 70 10.24 -1.83 -17.91
C ASN A 70 10.30 -0.94 -19.17
N LEU A 71 9.82 0.32 -19.09
CA LEU A 71 9.80 1.22 -20.22
C LEU A 71 11.15 1.95 -20.37
N TYR A 72 11.96 1.48 -21.31
CA TYR A 72 13.29 2.03 -21.58
C TYR A 72 13.22 3.52 -21.93
N GLY A 73 14.09 4.33 -21.31
CA GLY A 73 14.16 5.78 -21.51
C GLY A 73 13.14 6.62 -20.71
N LEU A 74 12.15 5.99 -20.07
CA LEU A 74 11.15 6.69 -19.23
C LEU A 74 11.04 6.12 -17.80
N SER A 75 11.82 5.09 -17.48
CA SER A 75 11.76 4.36 -16.20
C SER A 75 11.83 5.28 -14.98
N ARG A 76 12.79 6.22 -14.95
CA ARG A 76 12.95 7.17 -13.84
C ARG A 76 11.73 8.07 -13.64
N ALA A 77 11.20 8.64 -14.72
CA ALA A 77 10.03 9.51 -14.64
C ALA A 77 8.79 8.75 -14.16
N ILE A 78 8.63 7.50 -14.61
CA ILE A 78 7.53 6.61 -14.17
C ILE A 78 7.68 6.24 -12.70
N GLN A 79 8.90 5.95 -12.23
CA GLN A 79 9.18 5.65 -10.83
C GLN A 79 8.91 6.86 -9.93
N GLU A 80 9.37 8.05 -10.31
CA GLU A 80 9.12 9.29 -9.56
C GLU A 80 7.61 9.59 -9.49
N PHE A 81 6.89 9.41 -10.60
CA PHE A 81 5.43 9.51 -10.64
C PHE A 81 4.76 8.50 -9.71
N GLY A 82 5.15 7.23 -9.81
CA GLY A 82 4.65 6.14 -8.97
C GLY A 82 4.89 6.42 -7.48
N LEU A 83 6.07 6.89 -7.12
CA LEU A 83 6.44 7.23 -5.74
C LEU A 83 5.59 8.38 -5.19
N ALA A 84 5.38 9.44 -5.96
CA ALA A 84 4.52 10.56 -5.56
C ALA A 84 3.07 10.10 -5.32
N ARG A 85 2.55 9.22 -6.19
CA ARG A 85 1.22 8.61 -6.04
C ARG A 85 1.15 7.68 -4.84
N PHE A 86 2.18 6.89 -4.59
CA PHE A 86 2.26 5.98 -3.46
C PHE A 86 2.21 6.74 -2.13
N LYS A 87 3.02 7.80 -1.97
CA LYS A 87 2.98 8.67 -0.76
C LYS A 87 1.58 9.22 -0.47
N THR A 88 0.87 9.65 -1.52
CA THR A 88 -0.52 10.12 -1.40
C THR A 88 -1.47 9.00 -0.99
N SER A 89 -1.24 7.78 -1.49
CA SER A 89 -2.06 6.61 -1.19
C SER A 89 -1.89 6.17 0.25
N VAL A 90 -0.65 6.16 0.76
CA VAL A 90 -0.35 5.87 2.18
C VAL A 90 -1.14 6.79 3.10
N ALA A 91 -1.12 8.11 2.88
CA ALA A 91 -1.87 9.04 3.72
C ALA A 91 -3.40 8.80 3.70
N LYS A 92 -3.95 8.34 2.57
CA LYS A 92 -5.38 8.01 2.44
C LYS A 92 -5.72 6.71 3.15
N THR A 93 -4.91 5.66 2.95
CA THR A 93 -5.08 4.36 3.61
C THR A 93 -5.17 4.52 5.11
N MET A 94 -4.31 5.37 5.68
CA MET A 94 -4.22 5.55 7.13
C MET A 94 -5.42 6.30 7.70
N LYS A 95 -5.85 7.38 7.03
CA LYS A 95 -7.11 8.06 7.38
C LYS A 95 -8.32 7.11 7.26
N GLY A 96 -8.32 6.23 6.27
CA GLY A 96 -9.34 5.20 6.10
C GLY A 96 -9.36 4.20 7.25
N PHE A 97 -8.19 3.70 7.65
CA PHE A 97 -8.03 2.80 8.80
C PHE A 97 -8.54 3.45 10.09
N GLU A 98 -8.07 4.66 10.41
CA GLU A 98 -8.51 5.41 11.59
C GLU A 98 -10.03 5.61 11.62
N TYR A 99 -10.61 6.00 10.47
CA TYR A 99 -12.05 6.21 10.34
C TYR A 99 -12.85 4.92 10.63
N VAL A 100 -12.46 3.79 10.03
CA VAL A 100 -13.16 2.52 10.21
C VAL A 100 -12.99 1.99 11.64
N LEU A 101 -11.78 2.07 12.21
CA LEU A 101 -11.50 1.65 13.59
C LEU A 101 -12.32 2.46 14.60
N ALA A 102 -12.33 3.78 14.48
CA ALA A 102 -13.12 4.64 15.36
C ALA A 102 -14.62 4.32 15.29
N LYS A 103 -15.12 4.03 14.07
CA LYS A 103 -16.51 3.61 13.86
C LYS A 103 -16.81 2.25 14.47
N MET A 104 -15.89 1.29 14.39
CA MET A 104 -16.07 -0.06 14.95
C MET A 104 -15.99 -0.08 16.48
N GLN A 105 -15.14 0.76 17.08
CA GLN A 105 -14.90 0.78 18.52
C GLN A 105 -15.86 1.70 19.29
N GLY A 106 -16.67 2.51 18.60
CA GLY A 106 -17.58 3.47 19.23
C GLY A 106 -16.87 4.59 20.00
N LYS A 107 -15.54 4.72 19.83
CA LYS A 107 -14.65 5.69 20.47
C LYS A 107 -13.57 6.12 19.48
N MET A 108 -13.18 7.39 19.54
CA MET A 108 -12.10 7.97 18.73
C MET A 108 -10.78 7.86 19.52
N GLU A 109 -10.27 6.65 19.72
CA GLU A 109 -8.93 6.48 20.31
C GLU A 109 -7.88 6.54 19.20
N ALA A 110 -6.94 7.49 19.34
CA ALA A 110 -5.87 7.72 18.37
C ALA A 110 -4.91 6.52 18.37
N SER A 111 -5.02 5.67 17.36
CA SER A 111 -4.02 4.65 17.07
C SER A 111 -2.86 5.33 16.33
N CYS A 112 -1.72 5.52 17.00
CA CYS A 112 -0.52 6.10 16.38
C CYS A 112 0.18 5.04 15.53
N PHE A 113 0.10 5.19 14.21
CA PHE A 113 0.79 4.30 13.27
C PHE A 113 2.10 4.98 12.81
N TYR A 114 3.25 4.42 13.21
CA TYR A 114 4.56 4.90 12.77
C TYR A 114 4.84 4.45 11.32
N TYR A 115 5.52 5.32 10.56
CA TYR A 115 5.90 5.09 9.16
C TYR A 115 7.40 4.94 9.03
N ALA A 116 7.86 3.83 8.46
CA ALA A 116 9.16 3.75 7.82
C ALA A 116 8.91 3.47 6.33
N VAL A 117 9.21 4.44 5.46
CA VAL A 117 9.38 4.19 4.03
C VAL A 117 10.88 4.13 3.83
N LYS A 118 11.42 2.95 3.49
CA LYS A 118 12.79 2.84 3.02
C LYS A 118 12.89 3.22 1.55
#